data_AF-A0A7S3Y895-F1
#
_entry.id   AF-A0A7S3Y895-F1
#
_cell.length_a   1.000
_cell.length_b   1.000
_cell.length_c   1.000
_cell.angle_alpha   90.00
_cell.angle_beta   90.00
_cell.angle_gamma   90.00
#
_symmetry.space_group_name_H-M   'P 1'
#
loop_
_entity.id
_entity.type
_entity.pdbx_description
1 polymer ?
#
loop_
_entity_poly.entity_id
_entity_poly.type
_entity_poly.pdbx_seq_one_letter_code
_entity_poly.pdbx_strand_id
1 'polypeptide(L)'
;AAEERADAAARARLAEARAQQDAETREFTEREGRRLAAELQAAIDRELSALRQDFVAKSEGRQAELGELAAGVRAAEAVLGETRQYFNANLQVHQLSAAALALGKRLETSEPVGAELKLLREAAQGDPLVATAVAALGGEGKKGVPTAAQLKARFAGVHEAARRAALVPEGAGGGAWGQLLGSLLALVTIRPQGDVQGAGADEALARVSHRLAAGDLRAAVAEAEGPALAARGNPAVALVVRDWIKDAKLRLQAEQALKILNAHTALLNEKLVL
;
A
#
# COMPACT_ATOMS: atom_id res chain seq x y z
N ALA A 1 102.33 -37.87 -75.67
CA ALA A 1 102.57 -36.66 -74.84
C ALA A 1 101.71 -35.46 -75.26
N ALA A 2 101.69 -35.03 -76.53
CA ALA A 2 100.88 -33.88 -76.98
C ALA A 2 99.38 -34.18 -77.11
N GLU A 3 99.02 -35.32 -77.72
CA GLU A 3 97.62 -35.80 -77.84
C GLU A 3 96.97 -36.05 -76.47
N GLU A 4 97.69 -36.70 -75.56
CA GLU A 4 97.23 -37.01 -74.21
C GLU A 4 96.95 -35.75 -73.37
N ARG A 5 97.71 -34.66 -73.61
CA ARG A 5 97.46 -33.33 -73.02
C ARG A 5 96.25 -32.63 -73.63
N ALA A 6 96.01 -32.79 -74.94
CA ALA A 6 94.85 -32.23 -75.62
C ALA A 6 93.55 -32.93 -75.18
N ASP A 7 93.58 -34.25 -75.02
CA ASP A 7 92.45 -35.05 -74.56
C ASP A 7 92.13 -34.78 -73.07
N ALA A 8 93.16 -34.60 -72.24
CA ALA A 8 93.00 -34.13 -70.86
C ALA A 8 92.38 -32.73 -70.77
N ALA A 9 92.79 -31.79 -71.64
CA ALA A 9 92.21 -30.45 -71.70
C ALA A 9 90.76 -30.44 -72.20
N ALA A 10 90.42 -31.31 -73.16
CA ALA A 10 89.04 -31.47 -73.65
C ALA A 10 88.12 -32.07 -72.55
N ARG A 11 88.60 -33.07 -71.81
CA ARG A 11 87.89 -33.64 -70.65
C ARG A 11 87.71 -32.62 -69.52
N ALA A 12 88.71 -31.78 -69.26
CA ALA A 12 88.63 -30.71 -68.27
C ALA A 12 87.56 -29.66 -68.64
N ARG A 13 87.51 -29.22 -69.91
CA ARG A 13 86.47 -28.29 -70.40
C ARG A 13 85.07 -28.88 -70.36
N LEU A 14 84.92 -30.16 -70.69
CA LEU A 14 83.65 -30.89 -70.54
C LEU A 14 83.22 -31.03 -69.09
N ALA A 15 84.16 -31.25 -68.17
CA ALA A 15 83.89 -31.29 -66.73
C ALA A 15 83.52 -29.91 -66.17
N GLU A 16 84.19 -28.84 -66.60
CA GLU A 16 83.83 -27.45 -66.26
C GLU A 16 82.44 -27.08 -66.78
N ALA A 17 82.13 -27.40 -68.04
CA ALA A 17 80.82 -27.10 -68.63
C ALA A 17 79.69 -27.85 -67.91
N ARG A 18 79.90 -29.12 -67.53
CA ARG A 18 78.94 -29.88 -66.70
C ARG A 18 78.81 -29.29 -65.30
N ALA A 19 79.92 -28.91 -64.66
CA ALA A 19 79.89 -28.28 -63.35
C ALA A 19 79.18 -26.91 -63.37
N GLN A 20 79.37 -26.12 -64.43
CA GLN A 20 78.65 -24.86 -64.65
C GLN A 20 77.15 -25.11 -64.86
N GLN A 21 76.79 -26.07 -65.71
CA GLN A 21 75.39 -26.43 -65.95
C GLN A 21 74.70 -26.96 -64.68
N ASP A 22 75.39 -27.78 -63.88
CA ASP A 22 74.90 -28.28 -62.59
C ASP A 22 74.75 -27.16 -61.57
N ALA A 23 75.69 -26.20 -61.54
CA ALA A 23 75.61 -25.03 -60.66
C ALA A 23 74.44 -24.11 -61.03
N GLU A 24 74.26 -23.80 -62.31
CA GLU A 24 73.12 -23.03 -62.81
C GLU A 24 71.79 -23.72 -62.52
N THR A 25 71.72 -25.04 -62.73
CA THR A 25 70.51 -25.82 -62.45
C THR A 25 70.19 -25.82 -60.95
N ARG A 26 71.20 -25.97 -60.08
CA ARG A 26 71.03 -25.88 -58.62
C ARG A 26 70.59 -24.49 -58.20
N GLU A 27 71.22 -23.44 -58.72
CA GLU A 27 70.89 -22.07 -58.37
C GLU A 27 69.48 -21.70 -58.84
N PHE A 28 69.09 -22.11 -60.05
CA PHE A 28 67.72 -21.96 -60.54
C PHE A 28 66.71 -22.70 -59.64
N THR A 29 67.00 -23.96 -59.28
CA THR A 29 66.13 -24.77 -58.43
C THR A 29 66.00 -24.19 -57.02
N GLU A 30 67.09 -23.67 -56.45
CA GLU A 30 67.07 -22.98 -55.16
C GLU A 30 66.30 -21.66 -55.23
N ARG A 31 66.46 -20.87 -56.29
CA ARG A 31 65.72 -19.61 -56.49
C ARG A 31 64.22 -19.87 -56.62
N GLU A 32 63.83 -20.84 -57.45
CA GLU A 32 62.42 -21.22 -57.61
C GLU A 32 61.86 -21.84 -56.32
N GLY A 33 62.64 -22.67 -55.62
CA GLY A 33 62.24 -23.21 -54.31
C GLY A 33 62.01 -22.13 -53.26
N ARG A 34 62.88 -21.11 -53.20
CA ARG A 34 62.70 -19.94 -52.32
C ARG A 34 61.48 -19.11 -52.70
N ARG A 35 61.24 -18.94 -54.01
CA ARG A 35 60.08 -18.21 -54.53
C ARG A 35 58.77 -18.92 -54.17
N LEU A 36 58.66 -20.22 -54.44
CA LEU A 36 57.50 -21.04 -54.08
C LEU A 36 57.24 -21.03 -52.57
N ALA A 37 58.29 -21.17 -51.75
CA ALA A 37 58.18 -21.09 -50.30
C ALA A 37 57.67 -19.72 -49.83
N ALA A 38 58.17 -18.63 -50.43
CA ALA A 38 57.70 -17.27 -50.12
C ALA A 38 56.24 -17.04 -50.57
N GLU A 39 55.86 -17.55 -51.74
CA GLU A 39 54.47 -17.46 -52.24
C GLU A 39 53.50 -18.25 -51.36
N LEU A 40 53.86 -19.46 -50.93
CA LEU A 40 53.07 -20.27 -50.00
C LEU A 40 52.95 -19.59 -48.63
N GLN A 41 54.07 -19.08 -48.09
CA GLN A 41 54.05 -18.37 -46.81
C GLN A 41 53.16 -17.13 -46.88
N ALA A 42 53.26 -16.35 -47.96
CA ALA A 42 52.42 -15.18 -48.17
C ALA A 42 50.93 -15.56 -48.35
N ALA A 43 50.61 -16.68 -48.98
CA ALA A 43 49.25 -17.19 -49.10
C ALA A 43 48.68 -17.60 -47.73
N ILE A 44 49.46 -18.33 -46.94
CA ILE A 44 49.10 -18.70 -45.55
C ILE A 44 48.86 -17.44 -44.72
N ASP A 45 49.77 -16.46 -44.76
CA ASP A 45 49.64 -15.22 -43.98
C ASP A 45 48.39 -14.42 -44.40
N ARG A 46 48.04 -14.41 -45.69
CA ARG A 46 46.79 -13.79 -46.19
C ARG A 46 45.55 -14.52 -45.69
N GLU A 47 45.47 -15.83 -45.79
CA GLU A 47 44.30 -16.57 -45.29
C GLU A 47 44.16 -16.44 -43.77
N LEU A 48 45.28 -16.50 -43.05
CA LEU A 48 45.29 -16.44 -41.59
C LEU A 48 44.91 -15.03 -41.09
N SER A 49 45.32 -13.97 -41.81
CA SER A 49 44.86 -12.61 -41.53
C SER A 49 43.39 -12.40 -41.87
N ALA A 50 42.89 -12.92 -43.00
CA ALA A 50 41.48 -12.86 -43.37
C ALA A 50 40.60 -13.60 -42.34
N LEU A 51 41.00 -14.79 -41.91
CA LEU A 51 40.29 -15.57 -40.89
C LEU A 51 40.25 -14.83 -39.54
N ARG A 52 41.37 -14.21 -39.14
CA ARG A 52 41.42 -13.38 -37.92
C ARG A 52 40.48 -12.18 -38.02
N GLN A 53 40.48 -11.46 -39.15
CA GLN A 53 39.59 -10.32 -39.36
C GLN A 53 38.12 -10.72 -39.33
N ASP A 54 37.74 -11.81 -39.99
CA ASP A 54 36.37 -12.34 -39.97
C ASP A 54 35.96 -12.77 -38.55
N PHE A 55 36.85 -13.42 -37.80
CA PHE A 55 36.60 -13.78 -36.40
C PHE A 55 36.39 -12.55 -35.52
N VAL A 56 37.24 -11.52 -35.65
CA VAL A 56 37.12 -10.27 -34.90
C VAL A 56 35.81 -9.57 -35.24
N ALA A 57 35.48 -9.41 -36.52
CA ALA A 57 34.23 -8.79 -36.95
C ALA A 57 32.99 -9.54 -36.42
N LYS A 58 32.99 -10.88 -36.47
CA LYS A 58 31.91 -11.69 -35.89
C LYS A 58 31.85 -11.59 -34.37
N SER A 59 32.99 -11.49 -33.70
CA SER A 59 33.06 -11.32 -32.24
C SER A 59 32.51 -9.96 -31.82
N GLU A 60 32.92 -8.89 -32.50
CA GLU A 60 32.42 -7.54 -32.28
C GLU A 60 30.92 -7.44 -32.56
N GLY A 61 30.44 -8.05 -33.65
CA GLY A 61 29.02 -8.12 -33.98
C GLY A 61 28.20 -8.84 -32.89
N ARG A 62 28.65 -10.01 -32.43
CA ARG A 62 28.00 -10.71 -31.30
C ARG A 62 28.04 -9.88 -30.02
N GLN A 63 29.13 -9.17 -29.75
CA GLN A 63 29.26 -8.37 -28.55
C GLN A 63 28.32 -7.15 -28.58
N ALA A 64 28.12 -6.56 -29.76
CA ALA A 64 27.11 -5.52 -29.97
C ALA A 64 25.69 -6.07 -29.75
N GLU A 65 25.35 -7.22 -30.33
CA GLU A 65 24.04 -7.87 -30.16
C GLU A 65 23.76 -8.23 -28.69
N LEU A 66 24.76 -8.79 -27.98
CA LEU A 66 24.65 -9.06 -26.54
C LEU A 66 24.48 -7.76 -25.74
N GLY A 67 25.14 -6.67 -26.15
CA GLY A 67 24.99 -5.36 -25.54
C GLY A 67 23.58 -4.79 -25.71
N GLU A 68 23.00 -4.90 -26.90
CA GLU A 68 21.62 -4.50 -27.19
C GLU A 68 20.61 -5.34 -26.39
N LEU A 69 20.79 -6.67 -26.37
CA LEU A 69 19.92 -7.56 -25.60
C LEU A 69 19.99 -7.24 -24.10
N ALA A 70 21.19 -7.01 -23.56
CA ALA A 70 21.38 -6.62 -22.16
C ALA A 70 20.76 -5.24 -21.85
N ALA A 71 20.79 -4.29 -22.79
CA ALA A 71 20.09 -3.03 -22.67
C ALA A 71 18.56 -3.23 -22.66
N GLY A 72 18.04 -4.06 -23.55
CA GLY A 72 16.62 -4.41 -23.63
C GLY A 72 16.09 -5.08 -22.36
N VAL A 73 16.84 -6.04 -21.81
CA VAL A 73 16.48 -6.69 -20.53
C VAL A 73 16.43 -5.68 -19.40
N ARG A 74 17.42 -4.80 -19.26
CA ARG A 74 17.43 -3.76 -18.22
C ARG A 74 16.26 -2.77 -18.36
N ALA A 75 15.92 -2.38 -19.59
CA ALA A 75 14.75 -1.53 -19.84
C ALA A 75 13.44 -2.23 -19.45
N ALA A 76 13.29 -3.51 -19.82
CA ALA A 76 12.13 -4.30 -19.44
C ALA A 76 12.00 -4.48 -17.92
N GLU A 77 13.11 -4.74 -17.22
CA GLU A 77 13.15 -4.83 -15.76
C GLU A 77 12.73 -3.51 -15.09
N ALA A 78 13.19 -2.37 -15.62
CA ALA A 78 12.80 -1.06 -15.11
C ALA A 78 11.29 -0.81 -15.26
N VAL A 79 10.74 -1.04 -16.45
CA VAL A 79 9.30 -0.88 -16.73
C VAL A 79 8.45 -1.83 -15.87
N LEU A 80 8.87 -3.09 -15.73
CA LEU A 80 8.20 -4.05 -14.87
C LEU A 80 8.26 -3.65 -13.39
N GLY A 81 9.39 -3.08 -12.94
CA GLY A 81 9.55 -2.55 -11.59
C GLY A 81 8.55 -1.42 -11.30
N GLU A 82 8.48 -0.44 -12.18
CA GLU A 82 7.54 0.68 -12.09
C GLU A 82 6.08 0.21 -12.12
N THR A 83 5.75 -0.69 -13.07
CA THR A 83 4.40 -1.26 -13.19
C THR A 83 3.98 -2.01 -11.92
N ARG A 84 4.89 -2.79 -11.32
CA ARG A 84 4.61 -3.50 -10.06
C ARG A 84 4.35 -2.53 -8.92
N GLN A 85 5.15 -1.46 -8.80
CA GLN A 85 4.95 -0.45 -7.77
C GLN A 85 3.59 0.23 -7.92
N TYR A 86 3.25 0.66 -9.14
CA TYR A 86 1.95 1.25 -9.45
C TYR A 86 0.80 0.28 -9.14
N PHE A 87 0.90 -0.99 -9.57
CA PHE A 87 -0.12 -1.99 -9.32
C PHE A 87 -0.33 -2.26 -7.83
N ASN A 88 0.76 -2.39 -7.06
CA ASN A 88 0.69 -2.61 -5.61
C ASN A 88 0.05 -1.42 -4.89
N ALA A 89 0.42 -0.19 -5.26
CA ALA A 89 -0.18 1.02 -4.69
C ALA A 89 -1.69 1.11 -5.00
N ASN A 90 -2.10 0.82 -6.25
CA ASN A 90 -3.51 0.79 -6.63
C ASN A 90 -4.30 -0.27 -5.85
N LEU A 91 -3.77 -1.49 -5.77
CA LEU A 91 -4.42 -2.57 -5.04
C LEU A 91 -4.61 -2.19 -3.57
N GLN A 92 -3.61 -1.56 -2.95
CA GLN A 92 -3.68 -1.09 -1.58
C GLN A 92 -4.81 -0.06 -1.38
N VAL A 93 -4.91 0.94 -2.25
CA VAL A 93 -5.95 1.99 -2.13
C VAL A 93 -7.34 1.42 -2.38
N HIS A 94 -7.50 0.47 -3.31
CA HIS A 94 -8.77 -0.22 -3.52
C HIS A 94 -9.18 -1.08 -2.30
N GLN A 95 -8.24 -1.80 -1.69
CA GLN A 95 -8.51 -2.56 -0.46
C GLN A 95 -8.95 -1.63 0.67
N LEU A 96 -8.27 -0.50 0.85
CA LEU A 96 -8.62 0.50 1.86
C LEU A 96 -10.02 1.09 1.61
N SER A 97 -10.33 1.43 0.36
CA SER A 97 -11.64 1.95 -0.06
C SER A 97 -12.76 0.94 0.17
N ALA A 98 -12.55 -0.33 -0.20
CA ALA A 98 -13.51 -1.40 0.00
C ALA A 98 -13.76 -1.66 1.51
N ALA A 99 -12.71 -1.66 2.32
CA ALA A 99 -12.82 -1.85 3.76
C ALA A 99 -13.53 -0.66 4.44
N ALA A 100 -13.28 0.58 4.02
CA ALA A 100 -14.00 1.76 4.50
C ALA A 100 -15.50 1.72 4.14
N LEU A 101 -15.83 1.30 2.91
CA LEU A 101 -17.22 1.11 2.49
C LEU A 101 -17.93 0.00 3.30
N ALA A 102 -17.24 -1.12 3.53
CA ALA A 102 -17.76 -2.22 4.35
C ALA A 102 -18.01 -1.78 5.79
N LEU A 103 -17.09 -1.00 6.38
CA LEU A 103 -17.27 -0.38 7.70
C LEU A 103 -18.54 0.48 7.73
N GLY A 104 -18.73 1.35 6.73
CA GLY A 104 -19.92 2.19 6.61
C GLY A 104 -21.21 1.37 6.62
N LYS A 105 -21.28 0.32 5.81
CA LYS A 105 -22.45 -0.58 5.76
C LYS A 105 -22.75 -1.24 7.10
N ARG A 106 -21.74 -1.72 7.83
CA ARG A 106 -21.96 -2.34 9.14
C ARG A 106 -22.40 -1.35 10.22
N LEU A 107 -21.93 -0.11 10.11
CA LEU A 107 -22.40 0.96 11.01
C LEU A 107 -23.88 1.29 10.77
N GLU A 108 -24.45 1.03 9.60
CA GLU A 108 -25.89 1.20 9.35
C GLU A 108 -26.73 0.12 10.05
N THR A 109 -26.19 -1.08 10.27
CA THR A 109 -26.92 -2.21 10.88
C THR A 109 -26.56 -2.45 12.35
N SER A 110 -25.70 -1.63 12.95
CA SER A 110 -25.18 -1.79 14.32
C SER A 110 -24.42 -3.11 14.55
N GLU A 111 -23.89 -3.71 13.49
CA GLU A 111 -23.14 -4.95 13.58
C GLU A 111 -21.72 -4.73 14.15
N PRO A 112 -21.09 -5.78 14.70
CA PRO A 112 -19.67 -5.77 15.04
C PRO A 112 -18.79 -5.38 13.84
N VAL A 113 -17.89 -4.42 14.03
CA VAL A 113 -17.01 -3.88 12.97
C VAL A 113 -15.57 -4.42 13.04
N GLY A 114 -15.34 -5.45 13.84
CA GLY A 114 -13.99 -5.94 14.15
C GLY A 114 -13.23 -6.48 12.93
N ALA A 115 -13.94 -7.07 11.97
CA ALA A 115 -13.33 -7.58 10.74
C ALA A 115 -12.88 -6.44 9.82
N GLU A 116 -13.71 -5.41 9.69
CA GLU A 116 -13.47 -4.24 8.83
C GLU A 116 -12.31 -3.40 9.39
N LEU A 117 -12.25 -3.23 10.71
CA LEU A 117 -11.11 -2.57 11.37
C LEU A 117 -9.80 -3.33 11.18
N LYS A 118 -9.85 -4.66 11.13
CA LYS A 118 -8.67 -5.50 10.83
C LYS A 118 -8.23 -5.31 9.38
N LEU A 119 -9.17 -5.39 8.43
CA LEU A 119 -8.91 -5.16 7.00
C LEU A 119 -8.34 -3.77 6.74
N LEU A 120 -8.90 -2.72 7.35
CA LEU A 120 -8.37 -1.35 7.27
C LEU A 120 -6.93 -1.27 7.76
N ARG A 121 -6.60 -1.93 8.88
CA ARG A 121 -5.24 -1.94 9.43
C ARG A 121 -4.25 -2.66 8.50
N GLU A 122 -4.66 -3.79 7.93
CA GLU A 122 -3.83 -4.58 7.01
C GLU A 122 -3.59 -3.82 5.69
N ALA A 123 -4.64 -3.21 5.11
CA ALA A 123 -4.55 -2.42 3.90
C ALA A 123 -3.77 -1.11 4.08
N ALA A 124 -3.78 -0.51 5.27
CA ALA A 124 -3.11 0.75 5.55
C ALA A 124 -1.58 0.67 5.52
N GLN A 125 -0.98 -0.51 5.69
CA GLN A 125 0.48 -0.72 5.72
C GLN A 125 1.27 0.30 6.59
N GLY A 126 0.67 0.79 7.68
CA GLY A 126 1.30 1.76 8.58
C GLY A 126 0.89 3.23 8.37
N ASP A 127 -0.13 3.51 7.56
CA ASP A 127 -0.70 4.86 7.45
C ASP A 127 -1.17 5.38 8.83
N PRO A 128 -0.59 6.49 9.34
CA PRO A 128 -0.88 6.98 10.68
C PRO A 128 -2.31 7.51 10.84
N LEU A 129 -2.90 8.05 9.76
CA LEU A 129 -4.27 8.57 9.77
C LEU A 129 -5.26 7.40 9.90
N VAL A 130 -5.07 6.35 9.09
CA VAL A 130 -5.89 5.14 9.16
C VAL A 130 -5.71 4.44 10.51
N ALA A 131 -4.47 4.33 11.00
CA ALA A 131 -4.19 3.75 12.31
C ALA A 131 -4.93 4.48 13.44
N THR A 132 -4.92 5.82 13.41
CA THR A 132 -5.64 6.65 14.39
C THR A 132 -7.15 6.46 14.30
N ALA A 133 -7.71 6.45 13.08
CA ALA A 133 -9.15 6.23 12.87
C ALA A 133 -9.59 4.84 13.36
N VAL A 134 -8.79 3.80 13.10
CA VAL A 134 -9.04 2.44 13.59
C VAL A 134 -8.91 2.36 15.12
N ALA A 135 -7.92 3.02 15.70
CA ALA A 135 -7.72 3.05 17.15
C ALA A 135 -8.87 3.77 17.87
N ALA A 136 -9.41 4.84 17.28
CA ALA A 136 -10.54 5.58 17.85
C ALA A 136 -11.80 4.71 18.03
N LEU A 137 -12.00 3.70 17.16
CA LEU A 137 -13.11 2.75 17.26
C LEU A 137 -12.84 1.58 18.20
N GLY A 138 -11.56 1.23 18.39
CA GLY A 138 -11.06 0.42 19.49
C GLY A 138 -11.74 -0.95 19.67
N GLY A 139 -11.72 -1.43 20.92
CA GLY A 139 -12.35 -2.70 21.31
C GLY A 139 -13.88 -2.64 21.42
N GLU A 140 -14.46 -1.46 21.57
CA GLU A 140 -15.92 -1.26 21.68
C GLU A 140 -16.61 -1.57 20.35
N GLY A 141 -15.98 -1.29 19.21
CA GLY A 141 -16.49 -1.69 17.90
C GLY A 141 -16.69 -3.21 17.72
N LYS A 142 -16.06 -4.05 18.56
CA LYS A 142 -16.28 -5.52 18.55
C LYS A 142 -17.66 -5.92 19.07
N LYS A 143 -18.33 -5.05 19.85
CA LYS A 143 -19.68 -5.28 20.37
C LYS A 143 -20.77 -4.74 19.44
N GLY A 144 -20.38 -4.01 18.40
CA GLY A 144 -21.29 -3.26 17.53
C GLY A 144 -21.46 -1.81 18.00
N VAL A 145 -21.74 -0.92 17.05
CA VAL A 145 -21.95 0.50 17.30
C VAL A 145 -23.42 0.83 17.10
N PRO A 146 -24.17 1.22 18.14
CA PRO A 146 -25.59 1.52 18.02
C PRO A 146 -25.88 2.58 16.95
N THR A 147 -26.94 2.38 16.17
CA THR A 147 -27.38 3.37 15.18
C THR A 147 -28.01 4.59 15.86
N ALA A 148 -28.06 5.73 15.17
CA ALA A 148 -28.75 6.92 15.66
C ALA A 148 -30.24 6.63 15.97
N ALA A 149 -30.89 5.79 15.17
CA ALA A 149 -32.28 5.37 15.40
C ALA A 149 -32.42 4.52 16.68
N GLN A 150 -31.51 3.56 16.90
CA GLN A 150 -31.50 2.76 18.14
C GLN A 150 -31.21 3.62 19.37
N LEU A 151 -30.26 4.56 19.27
CA LEU A 151 -29.95 5.51 20.35
C LEU A 151 -31.16 6.38 20.68
N LYS A 152 -31.88 6.88 19.67
CA LYS A 152 -33.12 7.65 19.84
C LYS A 152 -34.21 6.81 20.50
N ALA A 153 -34.45 5.58 20.04
CA ALA A 153 -35.45 4.69 20.62
C ALA A 153 -35.13 4.35 22.08
N ARG A 154 -33.86 4.02 22.38
CA ARG A 154 -33.41 3.69 23.73
C ARG A 154 -33.46 4.90 24.67
N PHE A 155 -33.28 6.12 24.14
CA PHE A 155 -33.34 7.32 24.96
C PHE A 155 -34.70 7.53 25.63
N ALA A 156 -35.81 7.08 25.02
CA ALA A 156 -37.13 7.17 25.66
C ALA A 156 -37.17 6.45 27.03
N GLY A 157 -36.58 5.26 27.12
CA GLY A 157 -36.45 4.53 28.38
C GLY A 157 -35.50 5.19 29.38
N VAL A 158 -34.38 5.73 28.88
CA VAL A 158 -33.40 6.48 29.68
C VAL A 158 -34.03 7.75 30.26
N HIS A 159 -34.83 8.46 29.47
CA HIS A 159 -35.53 9.67 29.89
C HIS A 159 -36.49 9.36 31.04
N GLU A 160 -37.37 8.36 30.92
CA GLU A 160 -38.30 8.00 32.01
C GLU A 160 -37.57 7.51 33.26
N ALA A 161 -36.49 6.74 33.11
CA ALA A 161 -35.69 6.26 34.23
C ALA A 161 -34.93 7.41 34.92
N ALA A 162 -34.36 8.33 34.15
CA ALA A 162 -33.67 9.51 34.64
C ALA A 162 -34.64 10.47 35.35
N ARG A 163 -35.85 10.65 34.82
CA ARG A 163 -36.90 11.44 35.46
C ARG A 163 -37.32 10.88 36.82
N ARG A 164 -37.53 9.56 36.91
CA ARG A 164 -37.78 8.91 38.21
C ARG A 164 -36.62 9.11 39.17
N ALA A 165 -35.38 8.98 38.71
CA ALA A 165 -34.18 9.20 39.52
C ALA A 165 -34.03 10.66 39.98
N ALA A 166 -34.45 11.63 39.16
CA ALA A 166 -34.43 13.06 39.49
C ALA A 166 -35.39 13.43 40.63
N LEU A 167 -36.46 12.65 40.81
CA LEU A 167 -37.53 12.89 41.79
C LEU A 167 -37.35 12.10 43.09
N VAL A 168 -36.25 11.35 43.25
CA VAL A 168 -35.92 10.64 44.50
C VAL A 168 -35.28 11.66 45.46
N PRO A 169 -35.89 11.96 46.64
CA PRO A 169 -35.36 12.94 47.58
C PRO A 169 -34.01 12.51 48.18
N GLU A 170 -33.06 13.44 48.32
CA GLU A 170 -31.82 13.18 49.04
C GLU A 170 -32.12 12.91 50.53
N GLY A 171 -31.85 11.68 50.97
CA GLY A 171 -32.12 11.24 52.35
C GLY A 171 -33.26 10.22 52.50
N ALA A 172 -34.07 9.99 51.46
CA ALA A 172 -34.93 8.81 51.40
C ALA A 172 -34.03 7.59 51.14
N GLY A 173 -33.59 6.91 52.21
CA GLY A 173 -32.66 5.78 52.13
C GLY A 173 -32.97 4.87 50.92
N GLY A 174 -31.94 4.52 50.15
CA GLY A 174 -32.00 3.95 48.79
C GLY A 174 -32.70 2.60 48.60
N GLY A 175 -33.67 2.25 49.46
CA GLY A 175 -34.57 1.11 49.31
C GLY A 175 -35.83 1.43 48.50
N ALA A 176 -36.69 0.42 48.38
CA ALA A 176 -37.90 0.41 47.56
C ALA A 176 -38.85 1.62 47.78
N TRP A 177 -38.88 2.18 48.98
CA TRP A 177 -39.72 3.34 49.34
C TRP A 177 -39.33 4.64 48.61
N GLY A 178 -38.05 4.89 48.38
CA GLY A 178 -37.61 6.07 47.61
C GLY A 178 -37.96 5.97 46.12
N GLN A 179 -37.86 4.76 45.55
CA GLN A 179 -38.22 4.47 44.16
C GLN A 179 -39.74 4.58 43.92
N LEU A 180 -40.55 4.19 44.91
CA LEU A 180 -42.02 4.32 44.86
C LEU A 180 -42.45 5.80 44.90
N LEU A 181 -41.87 6.60 45.79
CA LEU A 181 -42.17 8.03 45.89
C LEU A 181 -41.76 8.80 44.62
N GLY A 182 -40.56 8.54 44.10
CA GLY A 182 -40.11 9.13 42.83
C GLY A 182 -41.01 8.74 41.64
N SER A 183 -41.56 7.52 41.64
CA SER A 183 -42.52 7.07 40.62
C SER A 183 -43.87 7.78 40.74
N LEU A 184 -44.40 7.97 41.95
CA LEU A 184 -45.66 8.67 42.17
C LEU A 184 -45.56 10.17 41.83
N LEU A 185 -44.46 10.81 42.19
CA LEU A 185 -44.19 12.22 41.85
C LEU A 185 -44.03 12.40 40.33
N ALA A 186 -43.38 11.46 39.63
CA ALA A 186 -43.23 11.52 38.18
C ALA A 186 -44.59 11.51 37.42
N LEU A 187 -45.61 10.87 37.99
CA LEU A 187 -46.96 10.85 37.42
C LEU A 187 -47.73 12.16 37.61
N VAL A 188 -47.44 12.91 38.68
CA VAL A 188 -48.19 14.14 39.04
C VAL A 188 -47.55 15.39 38.43
N THR A 189 -46.24 15.38 38.13
CA THR A 189 -45.54 16.53 37.56
C THR A 189 -45.75 16.65 36.05
N ILE A 190 -46.09 17.85 35.57
CA ILE A 190 -46.27 18.16 34.13
C ILE A 190 -44.93 18.06 33.41
N ARG A 191 -44.90 17.35 32.28
CA ARG A 191 -43.70 17.15 31.45
C ARG A 191 -43.39 18.41 30.63
N PRO A 192 -42.18 18.99 30.75
CA PRO A 192 -41.68 19.93 29.75
C PRO A 192 -41.47 19.20 28.41
N GLN A 193 -41.86 19.82 27.30
CA GLN A 193 -41.65 19.30 25.94
C GLN A 193 -40.98 20.35 25.06
N GLY A 194 -40.02 19.92 24.22
CA GLY A 194 -39.33 20.80 23.28
C GLY A 194 -38.05 21.43 23.83
N ASP A 195 -37.60 22.53 23.23
CA ASP A 195 -36.43 23.29 23.67
C ASP A 195 -36.81 24.20 24.85
N VAL A 196 -37.06 23.57 26.00
CA VAL A 196 -37.55 24.25 27.20
C VAL A 196 -36.38 24.94 27.91
N GLN A 197 -36.57 26.21 28.28
CA GLN A 197 -35.60 26.93 29.10
C GLN A 197 -35.68 26.45 30.56
N GLY A 198 -34.54 26.08 31.13
CA GLY A 198 -34.45 25.65 32.54
C GLY A 198 -33.16 24.89 32.84
N ALA A 199 -32.67 25.02 34.06
CA ALA A 199 -31.44 24.40 34.54
C ALA A 199 -31.64 23.02 35.21
N GLY A 200 -32.89 22.56 35.30
CA GLY A 200 -33.25 21.29 35.93
C GLY A 200 -33.02 20.08 35.02
N ALA A 201 -33.04 18.90 35.63
CA ALA A 201 -32.81 17.63 34.94
C ALA A 201 -33.94 17.30 33.94
N ASP A 202 -35.21 17.63 34.25
CA ASP A 202 -36.36 17.36 33.37
C ASP A 202 -36.31 18.24 32.11
N GLU A 203 -35.93 19.51 32.23
CA GLU A 203 -35.74 20.41 31.09
C GLU A 203 -34.55 19.99 30.22
N ALA A 204 -33.45 19.54 30.84
CA ALA A 204 -32.30 19.01 30.10
C ALA A 204 -32.66 17.73 29.33
N LEU A 205 -33.37 16.77 29.94
CA LEU A 205 -33.85 15.56 29.27
C LEU A 205 -34.82 15.86 28.12
N ALA A 206 -35.68 16.88 28.27
CA ALA A 206 -36.55 17.37 27.21
C ALA A 206 -35.75 17.93 26.02
N ARG A 207 -34.71 18.74 26.28
CA ARG A 207 -33.80 19.27 25.24
C ARG A 207 -33.02 18.17 24.53
N VAL A 208 -32.52 17.16 25.25
CA VAL A 208 -31.88 15.99 24.63
C VAL A 208 -32.86 15.27 23.69
N SER A 209 -34.09 15.01 24.15
CA SER A 209 -35.13 14.36 23.34
C SER A 209 -35.46 15.16 22.08
N HIS A 210 -35.56 16.48 22.20
CA HIS A 210 -35.83 17.38 21.09
C HIS A 210 -34.72 17.34 20.04
N ARG A 211 -33.45 17.40 20.46
CA ARG A 211 -32.29 17.31 19.56
C ARG A 211 -32.17 15.95 18.86
N LEU A 212 -32.46 14.86 19.56
CA LEU A 212 -32.56 13.53 18.95
C LEU A 212 -33.71 13.43 17.95
N ALA A 213 -34.82 14.14 18.19
CA ALA A 213 -35.92 14.24 17.23
C ALA A 213 -35.50 14.98 15.96
N ALA A 214 -34.70 16.04 16.09
CA ALA A 214 -34.10 16.80 14.99
C ALA A 214 -32.94 16.09 14.27
N GLY A 215 -32.47 14.95 14.79
CA GLY A 215 -31.34 14.20 14.21
C GLY A 215 -29.96 14.73 14.59
N ASP A 216 -29.88 15.71 15.50
CA ASP A 216 -28.61 16.26 15.97
C ASP A 216 -28.10 15.48 17.20
N LEU A 217 -27.49 14.31 16.94
CA LEU A 217 -26.89 13.48 17.98
C LEU A 217 -25.76 14.20 18.72
N ARG A 218 -25.00 15.07 18.05
CA ARG A 218 -23.87 15.78 18.64
C ARG A 218 -24.34 16.77 19.70
N ALA A 219 -25.34 17.59 19.37
CA ALA A 219 -25.90 18.53 20.33
C ALA A 219 -26.70 17.81 21.44
N ALA A 220 -27.33 16.67 21.13
CA ALA A 220 -27.97 15.82 22.15
C ALA A 220 -26.97 15.29 23.18
N VAL A 221 -25.80 14.80 22.73
CA VAL A 221 -24.73 14.37 23.63
C VAL A 221 -24.20 15.53 24.45
N ALA A 222 -23.93 16.69 23.84
CA ALA A 222 -23.41 17.85 24.55
C ALA A 222 -24.33 18.30 25.71
N GLU A 223 -25.65 18.25 25.50
CA GLU A 223 -26.63 18.53 26.55
C GLU A 223 -26.70 17.45 27.63
N ALA A 224 -26.62 16.18 27.22
CA ALA A 224 -26.59 15.06 28.17
C ALA A 224 -25.34 15.10 29.07
N GLU A 225 -24.25 15.70 28.60
CA GLU A 225 -23.03 15.96 29.38
C GLU A 225 -23.08 17.26 30.19
N GLY A 226 -24.13 18.07 30.00
CA GLY A 226 -24.30 19.34 30.67
C GLY A 226 -24.42 19.21 32.19
N PRO A 227 -24.20 20.31 32.92
CA PRO A 227 -24.15 20.30 34.39
C PRO A 227 -25.43 19.78 35.06
N ALA A 228 -26.59 19.93 34.41
CA ALA A 228 -27.88 19.46 34.92
C ALA A 228 -28.00 17.93 35.00
N LEU A 229 -27.32 17.20 34.11
CA LEU A 229 -27.35 15.73 34.02
C LEU A 229 -26.03 15.08 34.45
N ALA A 230 -25.00 15.90 34.66
CA ALA A 230 -23.72 15.48 35.22
C ALA A 230 -23.85 15.09 36.71
N ALA A 231 -22.85 14.34 37.20
CA ALA A 231 -22.81 13.86 38.58
C ALA A 231 -22.87 14.97 39.65
N ARG A 232 -22.52 16.21 39.28
CA ARG A 232 -22.61 17.40 40.17
C ARG A 232 -24.04 17.93 40.29
N GLY A 233 -24.91 17.63 39.34
CA GLY A 233 -26.33 18.03 39.35
C GLY A 233 -27.20 17.01 40.08
N ASN A 234 -27.22 15.76 39.62
CA ASN A 234 -27.91 14.65 40.29
C ASN A 234 -27.18 13.32 40.02
N PRO A 235 -26.54 12.69 41.03
CA PRO A 235 -25.76 11.46 40.84
C PRO A 235 -26.57 10.27 40.31
N ALA A 236 -27.85 10.17 40.71
CA ALA A 236 -28.73 9.07 40.28
C ALA A 236 -29.10 9.21 38.81
N VAL A 237 -29.37 10.44 38.35
CA VAL A 237 -29.60 10.75 36.93
C VAL A 237 -28.33 10.47 36.10
N ALA A 238 -27.18 10.93 36.57
CA ALA A 238 -25.92 10.74 35.87
C ALA A 238 -25.61 9.26 35.63
N LEU A 239 -25.92 8.38 36.59
CA LEU A 239 -25.72 6.94 36.45
C LEU A 239 -26.58 6.32 35.34
N VAL A 240 -27.84 6.76 35.22
CA VAL A 240 -28.80 6.24 34.22
C VAL A 240 -28.44 6.70 32.81
N VAL A 241 -27.99 7.95 32.64
CA VAL A 241 -27.71 8.54 31.33
C VAL A 241 -26.31 8.16 30.81
N ARG A 242 -25.36 7.82 31.71
CA ARG A 242 -23.95 7.54 31.38
C ARG A 242 -23.75 6.54 30.25
N ASP A 243 -24.40 5.38 30.32
CA ASP A 243 -24.20 4.30 29.36
C ASP A 243 -24.75 4.70 27.97
N TRP A 244 -25.84 5.48 27.95
CA TRP A 244 -26.35 6.07 26.72
C TRP A 244 -25.38 7.09 26.12
N ILE A 245 -24.79 7.97 26.94
CA ILE A 245 -23.78 8.96 26.49
C ILE A 245 -22.57 8.24 25.91
N LYS A 246 -22.09 7.18 26.57
CA LYS A 246 -20.94 6.40 26.09
C LYS A 246 -21.19 5.86 24.68
N ASP A 247 -22.32 5.22 24.46
CA ASP A 247 -22.66 4.65 23.14
C ASP A 247 -22.91 5.73 22.09
N ALA A 248 -23.53 6.85 22.46
CA ALA A 248 -23.75 7.97 21.56
C ALA A 248 -22.43 8.63 21.12
N LYS A 249 -21.45 8.74 22.03
CA LYS A 249 -20.09 9.18 21.69
C LYS A 249 -19.37 8.20 20.77
N LEU A 250 -19.47 6.90 21.04
CA LEU A 250 -18.90 5.87 20.17
C LEU A 250 -19.46 6.00 18.75
N ARG A 251 -20.77 6.25 18.62
CA ARG A 251 -21.41 6.49 17.32
C ARG A 251 -20.84 7.73 16.62
N LEU A 252 -20.71 8.85 17.31
CA LEU A 252 -20.12 10.06 16.73
C LEU A 252 -18.66 9.85 16.30
N GLN A 253 -17.88 9.13 17.10
CA GLN A 253 -16.51 8.76 16.76
C GLN A 253 -16.46 7.87 15.51
N ALA A 254 -17.38 6.90 15.38
CA ALA A 254 -17.47 6.03 14.22
C ALA A 254 -17.80 6.80 12.94
N GLU A 255 -18.76 7.73 13.01
CA GLU A 255 -19.13 8.57 11.87
C GLU A 255 -17.98 9.50 11.47
N GLN A 256 -17.27 10.07 12.44
CA GLN A 256 -16.11 10.93 12.18
C GLN A 256 -14.95 10.12 11.57
N ALA A 257 -14.65 8.95 12.12
CA ALA A 257 -13.62 8.06 11.60
C ALA A 257 -13.93 7.66 10.14
N LEU A 258 -15.18 7.27 9.85
CA LEU A 258 -15.60 6.93 8.50
C LEU A 258 -15.47 8.10 7.52
N LYS A 259 -15.84 9.32 7.93
CA LYS A 259 -15.66 10.53 7.10
C LYS A 259 -14.19 10.77 6.78
N ILE A 260 -13.31 10.67 7.77
CA ILE A 260 -11.87 10.84 7.59
C ILE A 260 -11.32 9.76 6.65
N LEU A 261 -11.70 8.49 6.85
CA LEU A 261 -11.26 7.38 6.01
C LEU A 261 -11.70 7.56 4.56
N ASN A 262 -12.96 7.95 4.32
CA ASN A 262 -13.47 8.19 2.96
C ASN A 262 -12.80 9.39 2.28
N ALA A 263 -12.55 10.48 3.01
CA ALA A 263 -11.82 11.62 2.46
C ALA A 263 -10.38 11.25 2.11
N HIS A 264 -9.73 10.46 2.97
CA HIS A 264 -8.37 10.00 2.76
C HIS A 264 -8.25 9.04 1.57
N THR A 265 -9.15 8.06 1.44
CA THR A 265 -9.16 7.14 0.30
C THR A 265 -9.45 7.87 -1.01
N ALA A 266 -10.31 8.89 -1.00
CA ALA A 266 -10.54 9.73 -2.18
C ALA A 266 -9.26 10.46 -2.63
N LEU A 267 -8.53 11.07 -1.68
CA LEU A 267 -7.25 11.74 -1.96
C LEU A 267 -6.18 10.78 -2.47
N LEU A 268 -6.13 9.56 -1.92
CA LEU A 268 -5.20 8.54 -2.39
C LEU A 268 -5.53 8.06 -3.81
N ASN A 269 -6.81 7.90 -4.14
CA ASN A 269 -7.26 7.56 -5.49
C ASN A 269 -6.88 8.65 -6.49
N GLU A 270 -7.05 9.94 -6.14
CA GLU A 270 -6.68 11.05 -7.01
C GLU A 270 -5.19 11.05 -7.36
N LYS A 271 -4.33 10.78 -6.36
CA LYS A 271 -2.86 10.67 -6.55
C LYS A 271 -2.41 9.50 -7.41
N LEU A 272 -3.26 8.49 -7.60
CA LEU A 272 -2.95 7.34 -8.46
C LEU A 272 -3.37 7.56 -9.91
N VAL A 273 -4.27 8.51 -10.18
CA VAL A 273 -4.77 8.81 -11.52
C VAL A 273 -3.92 9.87 -12.23
N LEU A 274 -3.17 10.68 -11.48
CA LEU A 274 -2.22 11.71 -11.97
C LEU A 274 -0.80 11.16 -12.08
#